data_AF-A0A9E5T023-F1
#
_entry.id   AF-A0A9E5T023-F1
#
_cell.length_a   1.000
_cell.length_b   1.000
_cell.length_c   1.000
_cell.angle_alpha   90.00
_cell.angle_beta   90.00
_cell.angle_gamma   90.00
#
_symmetry.space_group_name_H-M   'P 1'
#
loop_
_entity.id
_entity.type
_entity.pdbx_description
1 polymer ?
#
loop_
_entity_poly.entity_id
_entity_poly.type
_entity_poly.pdbx_seq_one_letter_code
_entity_poly.pdbx_strand_id
1 'polypeptide(L)'
;MYRFCGKRFGLWRTRLVLCLLLCLLFSACGTQRATPDSHEGEAQSISALLFKQEDISEVLIKVSRSFSGDVYVTANEEEQSAIIGKLFEADIGDLVDAELTGVMGASVSFTIRTEDDERDLQIASAGDAQYIVITNKDGEKICRKGPADSFAFTDLNRLAAEVLGNENDKDYSGTVTLIESGFERAVNKGNCAYARGILDGVIAVSGTADAFADDVYDIEFEVGDVLYGIDGETGRFYRLSSGVMMYAQINDQQLTQVKTWLGVLSAAG
;
A
#
# COMPACT_ATOMS: atom_id res chain seq x y z
N MET A 1 80.82 -15.20 -66.37
CA MET A 1 80.87 -14.71 -64.97
C MET A 1 79.48 -14.85 -64.37
N TYR A 2 79.36 -15.59 -63.24
CA TYR A 2 78.27 -15.70 -62.23
C TYR A 2 76.84 -16.04 -62.72
N ARG A 3 76.11 -17.10 -62.31
CA ARG A 3 75.78 -17.83 -61.04
C ARG A 3 74.32 -17.55 -60.60
N PHE A 4 73.52 -18.63 -60.45
CA PHE A 4 72.38 -18.93 -59.52
C PHE A 4 71.27 -17.86 -59.29
N CYS A 5 69.99 -18.10 -59.03
CA CYS A 5 69.19 -19.12 -58.31
C CYS A 5 67.71 -18.81 -58.64
N GLY A 6 66.69 -19.68 -58.65
CA GLY A 6 66.20 -20.47 -57.54
C GLY A 6 64.67 -20.30 -57.37
N LYS A 7 63.95 -21.41 -57.49
CA LYS A 7 62.51 -21.70 -57.32
C LYS A 7 61.76 -20.92 -56.21
N ARG A 8 60.48 -20.59 -56.46
CA ARG A 8 59.34 -20.70 -55.49
C ARG A 8 57.99 -20.34 -56.16
N PHE A 9 57.30 -21.33 -56.72
CA PHE A 9 55.89 -21.26 -57.13
C PHE A 9 55.14 -22.35 -56.36
N GLY A 10 54.55 -22.03 -55.21
CA GLY A 10 53.94 -23.07 -54.38
C GLY A 10 53.28 -22.66 -53.07
N LEU A 11 52.83 -21.41 -52.91
CA LEU A 11 52.23 -20.98 -51.63
C LEU A 11 50.89 -20.21 -51.72
N TRP A 12 50.34 -19.99 -52.92
CA TRP A 12 49.12 -19.18 -53.08
C TRP A 12 47.84 -19.99 -53.30
N ARG A 13 47.92 -21.25 -53.74
CA ARG A 13 46.73 -22.09 -53.99
C ARG A 13 46.20 -22.81 -52.74
N THR A 14 47.00 -22.98 -51.70
CA THR A 14 46.60 -23.69 -50.47
C THR A 14 45.82 -22.83 -49.47
N ARG A 15 45.91 -21.49 -49.54
CA ARG A 15 45.17 -20.60 -48.63
C ARG A 15 43.72 -20.35 -49.06
N LEU A 16 43.43 -20.40 -50.36
CA LEU A 16 42.08 -20.18 -50.89
C LEU A 16 41.15 -21.41 -50.71
N VAL A 17 41.72 -22.62 -50.71
CA VAL A 17 40.97 -23.86 -50.47
C VAL A 17 40.62 -24.04 -48.99
N LEU A 18 41.45 -23.53 -48.07
CA LEU A 18 41.21 -23.63 -46.63
C LEU A 18 40.03 -22.74 -46.16
N CYS A 19 39.86 -21.54 -46.74
CA CYS A 19 38.74 -20.66 -46.41
C CYS A 19 37.38 -21.19 -46.91
N LEU A 20 37.34 -21.87 -48.06
CA LEU A 20 36.10 -22.47 -48.57
C LEU A 20 35.69 -23.75 -47.81
N LEU A 21 36.66 -24.49 -47.25
CA LEU A 21 36.40 -25.65 -46.40
C LEU A 21 35.94 -25.26 -44.98
N LEU A 22 36.38 -24.11 -44.45
CA LEU A 22 35.90 -23.60 -43.16
C LEU A 22 34.47 -23.05 -43.22
N CYS A 23 34.03 -22.50 -44.36
CA CYS A 23 32.65 -22.05 -44.53
C CYS A 23 31.64 -23.20 -44.70
N LEU A 24 32.08 -24.38 -45.14
CA LEU A 24 31.20 -25.56 -45.32
C LEU A 24 31.04 -26.41 -44.05
N LEU A 25 31.87 -26.18 -43.01
CA LEU A 25 31.75 -26.87 -41.71
C LEU A 25 30.79 -26.19 -40.72
N PHE A 26 30.25 -25.00 -41.05
CA PHE A 26 29.25 -24.30 -40.22
C PHE A 26 27.79 -24.46 -40.69
N SER A 27 27.53 -25.26 -41.74
CA SER A 27 26.16 -25.40 -42.30
C SER A 27 25.58 -26.82 -42.28
N ALA A 28 26.13 -27.77 -41.52
CA ALA A 28 25.54 -29.12 -41.48
C ALA A 28 25.80 -29.87 -40.16
N CYS A 29 25.04 -29.51 -39.12
CA CYS A 29 24.59 -30.32 -37.99
C CYS A 29 23.79 -29.35 -37.10
N GLY A 30 22.54 -29.54 -36.73
CA GLY A 30 21.61 -30.65 -36.83
C GLY A 30 20.46 -30.22 -35.92
N THR A 31 19.27 -30.19 -36.48
CA THR A 31 18.03 -29.81 -35.83
C THR A 31 17.77 -30.72 -34.64
N GLN A 32 18.05 -30.24 -33.43
CA GLN A 32 17.49 -30.79 -32.20
C GLN A 32 16.66 -29.67 -31.58
N ARG A 33 15.33 -29.88 -31.62
CA ARG A 33 14.35 -29.16 -30.83
C ARG A 33 14.80 -29.26 -29.37
N ALA A 34 15.47 -28.23 -28.88
CA ALA A 34 15.46 -27.92 -27.47
C ALA A 34 14.06 -27.33 -27.19
N THR A 35 13.37 -27.99 -26.27
CA THR A 35 12.15 -27.56 -25.61
C THR A 35 12.18 -26.06 -25.28
N PRO A 36 11.04 -25.36 -25.40
CA PRO A 36 10.96 -23.96 -25.04
C PRO A 36 11.16 -23.80 -23.52
N ASP A 37 11.91 -22.76 -23.20
CA ASP A 37 11.78 -21.92 -22.01
C ASP A 37 12.02 -22.58 -20.65
N SER A 38 13.30 -22.74 -20.30
CA SER A 38 13.71 -22.27 -18.97
C SER A 38 13.91 -20.76 -19.08
N HIS A 39 12.83 -19.99 -18.95
CA HIS A 39 12.98 -18.63 -18.45
C HIS A 39 13.57 -18.80 -17.03
N GLU A 40 14.89 -18.67 -16.90
CA GLU A 40 15.40 -18.03 -15.69
C GLU A 40 14.83 -16.61 -15.75
N GLY A 41 13.60 -16.46 -15.23
CA GLY A 41 12.92 -15.18 -15.17
C GLY A 41 13.81 -14.25 -14.36
N GLU A 42 14.31 -13.20 -15.00
CA GLU A 42 14.97 -12.13 -14.28
C GLU A 42 13.93 -11.56 -13.32
N ALA A 43 14.16 -11.71 -12.01
CA ALA A 43 13.22 -11.28 -10.98
C ALA A 43 12.84 -9.82 -11.25
N GLN A 44 11.57 -9.58 -11.50
CA GLN A 44 11.09 -8.23 -11.81
C GLN A 44 10.62 -7.59 -10.51
N SER A 45 11.10 -6.37 -10.25
CA SER A 45 10.71 -5.65 -9.06
C SER A 45 9.34 -4.98 -9.23
N ILE A 46 8.57 -4.95 -8.14
CA ILE A 46 7.31 -4.20 -8.04
C ILE A 46 7.47 -2.70 -8.36
N SER A 47 8.69 -2.15 -8.32
CA SER A 47 8.98 -0.78 -8.73
C SER A 47 8.59 -0.46 -10.18
N ALA A 48 8.48 -1.48 -11.04
CA ALA A 48 7.99 -1.32 -12.40
C ALA A 48 6.49 -0.99 -12.48
N LEU A 49 5.74 -1.26 -11.41
CA LEU A 49 4.30 -1.00 -11.30
C LEU A 49 3.95 0.13 -10.32
N LEU A 50 4.83 0.39 -9.35
CA LEU A 50 4.66 1.41 -8.31
C LEU A 50 5.64 2.58 -8.50
N PHE A 51 6.50 2.79 -7.51
CA PHE A 51 7.56 3.78 -7.45
C PHE A 51 8.88 3.09 -7.13
N LYS A 52 10.00 3.80 -7.26
CA LYS A 52 11.24 3.32 -6.65
C LYS A 52 11.11 3.39 -5.14
N GLN A 53 11.80 2.49 -4.45
CA GLN A 53 11.68 2.34 -3.01
C GLN A 53 12.08 3.64 -2.27
N GLU A 54 13.14 4.29 -2.74
CA GLU A 54 13.69 5.51 -2.17
C GLU A 54 12.82 6.76 -2.38
N ASP A 55 11.86 6.71 -3.31
CA ASP A 55 10.98 7.85 -3.61
C ASP A 55 9.69 7.83 -2.77
N ILE A 56 9.44 6.75 -2.01
CA ILE A 56 8.22 6.59 -1.22
C ILE A 56 8.31 7.42 0.06
N SER A 57 7.41 8.39 0.19
CA SER A 57 7.32 9.27 1.35
C SER A 57 6.37 8.72 2.41
N GLU A 58 5.22 8.15 2.02
CA GLU A 58 4.20 7.66 2.97
C GLU A 58 3.59 6.34 2.53
N VAL A 59 3.20 5.54 3.54
CA VAL A 59 2.32 4.38 3.37
C VAL A 59 1.08 4.56 4.23
N LEU A 60 -0.09 4.48 3.61
CA LEU A 60 -1.38 4.55 4.29
C LEU A 60 -2.12 3.22 4.18
N ILE A 61 -2.76 2.81 5.27
CA ILE A 61 -3.61 1.63 5.33
C ILE A 61 -5.05 2.10 5.21
N LYS A 62 -5.77 1.59 4.20
CA LYS A 62 -7.17 1.90 4.01
C LYS A 62 -8.02 1.09 4.99
N VAL A 63 -8.74 1.77 5.87
CA VAL A 63 -9.51 1.10 6.94
C VAL A 63 -10.95 0.84 6.52
N SER A 64 -11.61 1.80 5.87
CA SER A 64 -12.99 1.67 5.36
C SER A 64 -13.38 2.84 4.44
N ARG A 65 -14.58 2.75 3.86
CA ARG A 65 -15.37 3.91 3.44
C ARG A 65 -16.21 4.40 4.62
N SER A 66 -15.92 5.60 5.12
CA SER A 66 -16.79 6.31 6.04
C SER A 66 -17.83 7.15 5.28
N PHE A 67 -18.63 7.91 6.05
CA PHE A 67 -19.60 8.87 5.54
C PHE A 67 -18.97 9.96 4.64
N SER A 68 -17.72 10.37 4.88
CA SER A 68 -17.06 11.48 4.19
C SER A 68 -16.06 11.04 3.11
N GLY A 69 -15.85 9.74 2.93
CA GLY A 69 -14.87 9.21 1.98
C GLY A 69 -14.10 8.02 2.54
N ASP A 70 -12.99 7.69 1.89
CA ASP A 70 -12.09 6.64 2.38
C ASP A 70 -11.33 7.14 3.62
N VAL A 71 -11.25 6.29 4.64
CA VAL A 71 -10.49 6.54 5.87
C VAL A 71 -9.17 5.79 5.81
N TYR A 72 -8.10 6.51 6.13
CA TYR A 72 -6.73 6.02 6.07
C TYR A 72 -6.04 6.17 7.42
N VAL A 73 -5.13 5.24 7.70
CA VAL A 73 -4.18 5.33 8.80
C VAL A 73 -2.79 5.43 8.23
N THR A 74 -2.03 6.44 8.64
CA THR A 74 -0.63 6.59 8.24
C THR A 74 0.27 5.66 9.06
N ALA A 75 1.12 4.91 8.37
CA ALA A 75 2.20 4.16 8.99
C ALA A 75 3.33 5.12 9.41
N ASN A 76 3.90 4.92 10.60
CA ASN A 76 5.14 5.62 10.97
C ASN A 76 6.35 5.03 10.23
N GLU A 77 7.53 5.61 10.41
CA GLU A 77 8.75 5.23 9.69
C GLU A 77 9.10 3.74 9.81
N GLU A 78 8.96 3.14 11.00
CA GLU A 78 9.28 1.73 11.24
C GLU A 78 8.26 0.82 10.54
N GLU A 79 6.97 1.11 10.72
CA GLU A 79 5.86 0.39 10.08
C GLU A 79 5.92 0.49 8.56
N GLN A 80 6.18 1.68 8.04
CA GLN A 80 6.38 1.96 6.61
C GLN A 80 7.53 1.14 6.07
N SER A 81 8.68 1.15 6.75
CA SER A 81 9.86 0.38 6.33
C SER A 81 9.57 -1.12 6.28
N ALA A 82 8.82 -1.66 7.25
CA ALA A 82 8.43 -3.06 7.28
C ALA A 82 7.49 -3.43 6.13
N ILE A 83 6.47 -2.61 5.86
CA ILE A 83 5.51 -2.83 4.77
C ILE A 83 6.21 -2.72 3.41
N ILE A 84 7.00 -1.66 3.19
CA ILE A 84 7.76 -1.46 1.96
C ILE A 84 8.72 -2.63 1.74
N GLY A 85 9.47 -3.03 2.77
CA GLY A 85 10.36 -4.19 2.69
C GLY A 85 9.66 -5.44 2.19
N LYS A 86 8.46 -5.73 2.73
CA LYS A 86 7.66 -6.89 2.30
C LYS A 86 7.05 -6.75 0.91
N LEU A 87 6.65 -5.54 0.51
CA LEU A 87 6.14 -5.30 -0.84
C LEU A 87 7.24 -5.48 -1.90
N PHE A 88 8.46 -5.02 -1.62
CA PHE A 88 9.58 -5.06 -2.57
C PHE A 88 10.32 -6.39 -2.61
N GLU A 89 10.03 -7.31 -1.68
CA GLU A 89 10.42 -8.73 -1.78
C GLU A 89 9.66 -9.49 -2.89
N ALA A 90 8.54 -8.95 -3.38
CA ALA A 90 7.73 -9.60 -4.40
C ALA A 90 8.44 -9.66 -5.76
N ASP A 91 8.49 -10.85 -6.35
CA ASP A 91 8.88 -11.03 -7.75
C ASP A 91 7.63 -10.97 -8.62
N ILE A 92 7.56 -9.94 -9.47
CA ILE A 92 6.42 -9.72 -10.35
C ILE A 92 6.61 -10.33 -11.75
N GLY A 93 7.69 -11.08 -12.01
CA GLY A 93 8.03 -11.61 -13.32
C GLY A 93 6.98 -12.57 -13.90
N ASP A 94 6.31 -13.34 -13.03
CA ASP A 94 5.27 -14.30 -13.41
C ASP A 94 3.85 -13.69 -13.46
N LEU A 95 3.73 -12.38 -13.22
CA LEU A 95 2.45 -11.71 -13.25
C LEU A 95 1.97 -11.45 -14.68
N VAL A 96 0.71 -11.82 -14.95
CA VAL A 96 0.07 -11.60 -16.24
C VAL A 96 -1.10 -10.62 -16.12
N ASP A 97 -1.42 -9.93 -17.22
CA ASP A 97 -2.60 -9.09 -17.33
C ASP A 97 -3.87 -9.87 -16.97
N ALA A 98 -4.71 -9.26 -16.12
CA ALA A 98 -5.95 -9.86 -15.67
C ALA A 98 -7.11 -8.86 -15.80
N GLU A 99 -8.33 -9.39 -15.92
CA GLU A 99 -9.53 -8.55 -15.89
C GLU A 99 -9.80 -8.03 -14.45
N LEU A 100 -10.41 -6.85 -14.35
CA LEU A 100 -10.77 -6.23 -13.07
C LEU A 100 -12.01 -6.88 -12.42
N THR A 101 -12.70 -7.76 -13.13
CA THR A 101 -13.97 -8.36 -12.70
C THR A 101 -13.73 -9.59 -11.83
N GLY A 102 -14.23 -9.57 -10.59
CA GLY A 102 -14.42 -10.80 -9.80
C GLY A 102 -13.22 -11.29 -9.00
N VAL A 103 -12.31 -10.41 -8.57
CA VAL A 103 -11.32 -10.76 -7.54
C VAL A 103 -12.06 -10.98 -6.21
N MET A 104 -12.41 -12.24 -5.94
CA MET A 104 -13.12 -12.69 -4.75
C MET A 104 -12.13 -13.42 -3.84
N GLY A 105 -11.75 -12.78 -2.73
CA GLY A 105 -10.76 -13.32 -1.81
C GLY A 105 -10.49 -12.37 -0.65
N ALA A 106 -9.61 -12.80 0.26
CA ALA A 106 -9.09 -11.91 1.28
C ALA A 106 -8.21 -10.86 0.60
N SER A 107 -8.35 -9.59 0.97
CA SER A 107 -7.52 -8.53 0.41
C SER A 107 -6.95 -7.61 1.48
N VAL A 108 -5.76 -7.10 1.21
CA VAL A 108 -5.12 -6.02 1.96
C VAL A 108 -4.91 -4.83 1.02
N SER A 109 -5.16 -3.63 1.52
CA SER A 109 -5.11 -2.41 0.72
C SER A 109 -4.21 -1.36 1.35
N PHE A 110 -3.33 -0.80 0.53
CA PHE A 110 -2.40 0.27 0.89
C PHE A 110 -2.56 1.42 -0.10
N THR A 111 -2.29 2.64 0.35
CA THR A 111 -2.02 3.77 -0.53
C THR A 111 -0.56 4.13 -0.34
N ILE A 112 0.20 4.16 -1.43
CA ILE A 112 1.62 4.50 -1.45
C ILE A 112 1.75 5.89 -2.06
N ARG A 113 2.45 6.79 -1.38
CA ARG A 113 2.66 8.17 -1.85
C ARG A 113 4.13 8.49 -2.05
N THR A 114 4.35 9.38 -3.01
CA THR A 114 5.60 10.14 -3.17
C THR A 114 5.28 11.63 -2.99
N GLU A 115 6.26 12.51 -3.20
CA GLU A 115 6.01 13.96 -3.17
C GLU A 115 4.99 14.43 -4.22
N ASP A 116 4.93 13.78 -5.38
CA ASP A 116 4.19 14.25 -6.57
C ASP A 116 3.05 13.32 -7.04
N ASP A 117 2.93 12.13 -6.44
CA ASP A 117 2.03 11.10 -6.94
C ASP A 117 1.53 10.15 -5.83
N GLU A 118 0.41 9.49 -6.10
CA GLU A 118 -0.13 8.44 -5.23
C GLU A 118 -0.64 7.23 -6.03
N ARG A 119 -0.55 6.06 -5.41
CA ARG A 119 -1.01 4.79 -5.96
C ARG A 119 -1.79 4.03 -4.89
N ASP A 120 -3.04 3.72 -5.19
CA ASP A 120 -3.82 2.78 -4.39
C ASP A 120 -3.52 1.37 -4.86
N LEU A 121 -3.05 0.56 -3.93
CA LEU A 121 -2.68 -0.83 -4.09
C LEU A 121 -3.69 -1.71 -3.36
N GLN A 122 -4.24 -2.70 -4.05
CA GLN A 122 -4.98 -3.81 -3.45
C GLN A 122 -4.31 -5.12 -3.84
N ILE A 123 -3.87 -5.88 -2.84
CA ILE A 123 -3.37 -7.25 -3.03
C ILE A 123 -4.44 -8.21 -2.51
N ALA A 124 -4.84 -9.17 -3.32
CA ALA A 124 -5.85 -10.15 -2.97
C ALA A 124 -5.35 -11.58 -3.16
N SER A 125 -5.70 -12.46 -2.23
CA SER A 125 -5.44 -13.90 -2.31
C SER A 125 -6.76 -14.64 -2.53
N ALA A 126 -6.82 -15.40 -3.62
CA ALA A 126 -8.03 -16.12 -4.06
C ALA A 126 -7.66 -17.52 -4.57
N GLY A 127 -7.79 -18.52 -3.69
CA GLY A 127 -7.49 -19.91 -4.04
C GLY A 127 -6.00 -20.13 -4.29
N ASP A 128 -5.65 -20.57 -5.50
CA ASP A 128 -4.29 -20.83 -5.96
C ASP A 128 -3.63 -19.64 -6.69
N ALA A 129 -4.27 -18.47 -6.65
CA ALA A 129 -3.79 -17.26 -7.28
C ALA A 129 -3.76 -16.07 -6.34
N GLN A 130 -2.87 -15.12 -6.64
CA GLN A 130 -2.88 -13.78 -6.08
C GLN A 130 -3.05 -12.73 -7.17
N TYR A 131 -3.61 -11.60 -6.78
CA TYR A 131 -3.91 -10.47 -7.64
C TYR A 131 -3.35 -9.21 -7.03
N ILE A 132 -2.86 -8.32 -7.89
CA ILE A 132 -2.50 -6.96 -7.55
C ILE A 132 -3.30 -6.02 -8.44
N VAL A 133 -4.03 -5.10 -7.82
CA VAL A 133 -4.75 -4.02 -8.49
C VAL A 133 -4.11 -2.71 -8.06
N ILE A 134 -3.64 -1.93 -9.03
CA ILE A 134 -3.03 -0.62 -8.81
C ILE A 134 -3.91 0.42 -9.48
N THR A 135 -4.34 1.41 -8.72
CA THR A 135 -5.08 2.57 -9.22
C THR A 135 -4.20 3.81 -9.10
N ASN A 136 -4.02 4.55 -10.19
CA ASN A 136 -3.32 5.84 -10.15
C ASN A 136 -4.25 6.98 -9.71
N LYS A 137 -3.67 8.16 -9.47
CA LYS A 137 -4.41 9.37 -9.08
C LYS A 137 -5.50 9.78 -10.08
N ASP A 138 -5.34 9.41 -11.35
CA ASP A 138 -6.31 9.69 -12.42
C ASP A 138 -7.44 8.63 -12.48
N GLY A 139 -7.38 7.60 -11.62
CA GLY A 139 -8.36 6.52 -11.54
C GLY A 139 -8.14 5.39 -12.55
N GLU A 140 -7.06 5.42 -13.33
CA GLU A 140 -6.69 4.32 -14.23
C GLU A 140 -6.21 3.13 -13.42
N LYS A 141 -6.59 1.93 -13.87
CA LYS A 141 -6.35 0.69 -13.13
C LYS A 141 -5.55 -0.31 -13.93
N ILE A 142 -4.56 -0.88 -13.27
CA ILE A 142 -3.83 -2.05 -13.75
C ILE A 142 -4.20 -3.22 -12.84
N CYS A 143 -4.55 -4.35 -13.44
CA CYS A 143 -4.78 -5.60 -12.74
C CYS A 143 -3.80 -6.64 -13.26
N ARG A 144 -3.09 -7.30 -12.34
CA ARG A 144 -2.20 -8.41 -12.64
C ARG A 144 -2.52 -9.61 -11.76
N LYS A 145 -2.34 -10.80 -12.32
CA LYS A 145 -2.56 -12.09 -11.64
C LYS A 145 -1.27 -12.91 -11.65
N GLY A 146 -0.97 -13.55 -10.52
CA GLY A 146 0.16 -14.47 -10.35
C GLY A 146 -0.21 -15.70 -9.54
N PRO A 147 0.76 -16.60 -9.31
CA PRO A 147 0.62 -17.73 -8.38
C PRO A 147 0.35 -17.30 -6.94
N ALA A 148 -0.04 -18.27 -6.09
CA ALA A 148 -0.46 -18.05 -4.70
C ALA A 148 0.60 -17.42 -3.78
N ASP A 149 1.87 -17.36 -4.20
CA ASP A 149 3.04 -16.92 -3.46
C ASP A 149 3.74 -15.70 -4.09
N SER A 150 3.13 -15.05 -5.10
CA SER A 150 3.69 -13.84 -5.72
C SER A 150 3.94 -12.69 -4.72
N PHE A 151 3.11 -12.61 -3.69
CA PHE A 151 3.22 -11.65 -2.60
C PHE A 151 3.17 -12.39 -1.26
N ALA A 152 3.92 -11.87 -0.28
CA ALA A 152 3.87 -12.30 1.12
C ALA A 152 2.57 -11.84 1.81
N PHE A 153 1.41 -12.26 1.27
CA PHE A 153 0.09 -11.75 1.63
C PHE A 153 -0.21 -11.84 3.13
N THR A 154 0.10 -12.97 3.75
CA THR A 154 -0.12 -13.16 5.19
C THR A 154 0.68 -12.17 6.03
N ASP A 155 1.93 -11.90 5.66
CA ASP A 155 2.78 -10.93 6.34
C ASP A 155 2.30 -9.50 6.12
N LEU A 156 1.93 -9.14 4.89
CA LEU A 156 1.39 -7.82 4.57
C LEU A 156 0.07 -7.57 5.32
N ASN A 157 -0.81 -8.57 5.39
CA ASN A 157 -2.05 -8.47 6.15
C ASN A 157 -1.80 -8.35 7.66
N ARG A 158 -0.83 -9.10 8.20
CA ARG A 158 -0.41 -8.99 9.60
C ARG A 158 0.16 -7.59 9.89
N LEU A 159 1.07 -7.09 9.06
CA LEU A 159 1.67 -5.76 9.21
C LEU A 159 0.59 -4.67 9.16
N ALA A 160 -0.35 -4.74 8.21
CA ALA A 160 -1.47 -3.80 8.16
C ALA A 160 -2.30 -3.83 9.45
N ALA A 161 -2.61 -5.03 9.98
CA ALA A 161 -3.32 -5.17 11.24
C ALA A 161 -2.53 -4.63 12.45
N GLU A 162 -1.21 -4.81 12.47
CA GLU A 162 -0.31 -4.28 13.50
C GLU A 162 -0.31 -2.74 13.48
N VAL A 163 -0.26 -2.11 12.31
CA VAL A 163 -0.39 -0.65 12.20
C VAL A 163 -1.73 -0.17 12.73
N LEU A 164 -2.83 -0.78 12.31
CA LEU A 164 -4.17 -0.41 12.77
C LEU A 164 -4.32 -0.61 14.29
N GLY A 165 -3.68 -1.63 14.85
CA GLY A 165 -3.69 -1.95 16.28
C GLY A 165 -2.69 -1.18 17.12
N ASN A 166 -1.85 -0.31 16.54
CA ASN A 166 -0.82 0.39 17.29
C ASN A 166 -1.42 1.47 18.22
N GLU A 167 -1.14 1.37 19.52
CA GLU A 167 -1.56 2.30 20.58
C GLU A 167 -0.43 3.23 21.07
N ASN A 168 0.77 3.09 20.51
CA ASN A 168 1.97 3.78 21.00
C ASN A 168 2.43 4.94 20.10
N ASP A 169 1.88 5.05 18.90
CA ASP A 169 2.20 6.12 17.97
C ASP A 169 1.40 7.38 18.32
N LYS A 170 2.02 8.33 18.98
CA LYS A 170 1.33 9.50 19.54
C LYS A 170 0.69 10.43 18.50
N ASP A 171 1.12 10.36 17.25
CA ASP A 171 0.60 11.23 16.20
C ASP A 171 -0.75 10.69 15.67
N TYR A 172 -0.97 9.38 15.76
CA TYR A 172 -2.13 8.71 15.15
C TYR A 172 -2.97 7.84 16.10
N SER A 173 -2.42 7.44 17.23
CA SER A 173 -3.13 6.83 18.36
C SER A 173 -3.51 7.91 19.37
N GLY A 174 -4.42 7.56 20.27
CA GLY A 174 -5.08 8.55 21.10
C GLY A 174 -5.51 8.03 22.45
N THR A 175 -6.14 8.92 23.19
CA THR A 175 -6.67 8.67 24.52
C THR A 175 -8.13 9.10 24.54
N VAL A 176 -8.99 8.30 25.15
CA VAL A 176 -10.36 8.73 25.45
C VAL A 176 -10.56 8.77 26.96
N THR A 177 -11.21 9.82 27.42
CA THR A 177 -11.50 10.09 28.82
C THR A 177 -13.01 10.31 29.00
N LEU A 178 -13.62 9.62 29.96
CA LEU A 178 -15.00 9.86 30.38
C LEU A 178 -14.99 10.74 31.62
N ILE A 179 -15.37 12.01 31.44
CA ILE A 179 -15.14 13.09 32.41
C ILE A 179 -15.79 12.80 33.75
N GLU A 180 -17.04 12.34 33.76
CA GLU A 180 -17.77 12.09 35.00
C GLU A 180 -17.17 10.97 35.84
N SER A 181 -16.64 9.94 35.18
CA SER A 181 -16.09 8.76 35.85
C SER A 181 -14.59 8.83 36.10
N GLY A 182 -13.88 9.73 35.40
CA GLY A 182 -12.42 9.75 35.31
C GLY A 182 -11.83 8.50 34.64
N PHE A 183 -12.64 7.70 33.95
CA PHE A 183 -12.15 6.56 33.18
C PHE A 183 -11.33 7.06 31.99
N GLU A 184 -10.15 6.50 31.81
CA GLU A 184 -9.24 6.82 30.72
C GLU A 184 -8.76 5.52 30.07
N ARG A 185 -8.62 5.52 28.74
CA ARG A 185 -8.01 4.40 28.00
C ARG A 185 -7.26 4.88 26.77
N ALA A 186 -6.26 4.11 26.39
CA ALA A 186 -5.65 4.21 25.08
C ALA A 186 -6.62 3.73 23.97
N VAL A 187 -6.45 4.31 22.79
CA VAL A 187 -7.18 4.02 21.56
C VAL A 187 -6.16 3.87 20.43
N ASN A 188 -6.20 2.73 19.74
CA ASN A 188 -5.28 2.45 18.64
C ASN A 188 -5.54 3.33 17.40
N LYS A 189 -4.55 3.39 16.50
CA LYS A 189 -4.61 4.17 15.25
C LYS A 189 -5.87 3.92 14.43
N GLY A 190 -6.26 2.66 14.24
CA GLY A 190 -7.42 2.29 13.45
C GLY A 190 -8.71 2.88 13.99
N ASN A 191 -8.94 2.71 15.29
CA ASN A 191 -10.11 3.24 15.98
C ASN A 191 -10.10 4.78 16.02
N CYS A 192 -8.93 5.39 16.24
CA CYS A 192 -8.77 6.84 16.15
C CYS A 192 -9.14 7.36 14.75
N ALA A 193 -8.63 6.74 13.68
CA ALA A 193 -8.93 7.14 12.31
C ALA A 193 -10.41 7.00 11.98
N TYR A 194 -11.09 5.95 12.46
CA TYR A 194 -12.54 5.81 12.30
C TYR A 194 -13.32 6.92 13.00
N ALA A 195 -13.03 7.18 14.27
CA ALA A 195 -13.72 8.20 15.05
C ALA A 195 -13.51 9.58 14.42
N ARG A 196 -12.24 9.93 14.11
CA ARG A 196 -11.90 11.18 13.42
C ARG A 196 -12.56 11.28 12.05
N GLY A 197 -12.56 10.22 11.27
CA GLY A 197 -13.16 10.20 9.93
C GLY A 197 -14.64 10.59 9.93
N ILE A 198 -15.37 10.24 10.99
CA ILE A 198 -16.77 10.68 11.19
C ILE A 198 -16.81 12.14 11.64
N LEU A 199 -16.08 12.51 12.69
CA LEU A 199 -16.12 13.85 13.30
C LEU A 199 -15.61 14.94 12.33
N ASP A 200 -14.40 14.76 11.80
CA ASP A 200 -13.81 15.67 10.81
C ASP A 200 -14.62 15.67 9.51
N GLY A 201 -15.18 14.52 9.13
CA GLY A 201 -16.04 14.38 7.96
C GLY A 201 -17.31 15.23 8.03
N VAL A 202 -17.96 15.29 9.20
CA VAL A 202 -19.14 16.14 9.39
C VAL A 202 -18.76 17.62 9.34
N ILE A 203 -17.65 18.04 9.96
CA ILE A 203 -17.17 19.42 9.85
C ILE A 203 -16.88 19.79 8.39
N ALA A 204 -16.25 18.89 7.63
CA ALA A 204 -15.91 19.15 6.23
C ALA A 204 -17.14 19.26 5.32
N VAL A 205 -18.18 18.45 5.55
CA VAL A 205 -19.39 18.41 4.71
C VAL A 205 -20.42 19.45 5.12
N SER A 206 -20.63 19.63 6.42
CA SER A 206 -21.71 20.47 6.97
C SER A 206 -21.22 21.83 7.49
N GLY A 207 -19.91 22.04 7.57
CA GLY A 207 -19.32 23.24 8.13
C GLY A 207 -19.32 23.24 9.66
N THR A 208 -18.94 24.38 10.23
CA THR A 208 -19.02 24.61 11.68
C THR A 208 -20.40 25.17 12.04
N ALA A 209 -20.94 24.69 13.15
CA ALA A 209 -22.06 25.29 13.86
C ALA A 209 -21.59 26.45 14.76
N ASP A 210 -22.55 27.21 15.27
CA ASP A 210 -22.34 28.10 16.40
C ASP A 210 -22.01 27.29 17.66
N ALA A 211 -21.30 27.92 18.60
CA ALA A 211 -21.06 27.31 19.91
C ALA A 211 -22.39 26.99 20.60
N PHE A 212 -22.50 25.79 21.12
CA PHE A 212 -23.69 25.34 21.83
C PHE A 212 -23.62 25.82 23.28
N ALA A 213 -24.44 26.81 23.62
CA ALA A 213 -24.57 27.28 24.99
C ALA A 213 -25.13 26.14 25.87
N ASP A 214 -24.54 25.95 27.05
CA ASP A 214 -24.94 24.99 28.09
C ASP A 214 -24.67 23.51 27.82
N ASP A 215 -23.94 23.14 26.76
CA ASP A 215 -23.57 21.74 26.51
C ASP A 215 -22.54 21.22 27.54
N VAL A 216 -22.72 19.97 27.95
CA VAL A 216 -21.78 19.22 28.79
C VAL A 216 -21.13 18.16 27.93
N TYR A 217 -19.84 18.33 27.66
CA TYR A 217 -19.04 17.34 26.94
C TYR A 217 -18.51 16.33 27.96
N ASP A 218 -19.11 15.15 27.99
CA ASP A 218 -18.81 14.06 28.95
C ASP A 218 -17.75 13.08 28.44
N ILE A 219 -17.39 13.17 27.15
CA ILE A 219 -16.34 12.38 26.51
C ILE A 219 -15.27 13.31 25.93
N GLU A 220 -14.03 13.16 26.35
CA GLU A 220 -12.87 13.77 25.70
C GLU A 220 -12.09 12.73 24.90
N PHE A 221 -11.69 13.09 23.69
CA PHE A 221 -10.89 12.24 22.80
C PHE A 221 -9.71 13.05 22.25
N GLU A 222 -8.51 12.62 22.58
CA GLU A 222 -7.24 13.23 22.16
C GLU A 222 -6.52 12.33 21.16
N VAL A 223 -5.96 12.92 20.11
CA VAL A 223 -5.16 12.21 19.08
C VAL A 223 -4.25 13.20 18.38
N GLY A 224 -2.93 12.98 18.45
CA GLY A 224 -1.95 13.94 17.96
C GLY A 224 -2.11 15.31 18.60
N ASP A 225 -2.29 16.35 17.78
CA ASP A 225 -2.51 17.74 18.21
C ASP A 225 -3.99 18.13 18.32
N VAL A 226 -4.91 17.15 18.19
CA VAL A 226 -6.34 17.39 18.13
C VAL A 226 -7.03 16.88 19.38
N LEU A 227 -7.86 17.74 19.97
CA LEU A 227 -8.77 17.39 21.06
C LEU A 227 -10.22 17.52 20.57
N TYR A 228 -11.02 16.51 20.87
CA TYR A 228 -12.47 16.55 20.70
C TYR A 228 -13.12 16.45 22.07
N GLY A 229 -14.12 17.28 22.33
CA GLY A 229 -15.09 17.03 23.40
C GLY A 229 -16.44 16.73 22.78
N ILE A 230 -17.07 15.65 23.22
CA ILE A 230 -18.29 15.09 22.65
C ILE A 230 -19.33 14.99 23.77
N ASP A 231 -20.53 15.50 23.51
CA ASP A 231 -21.72 15.23 24.30
C ASP A 231 -22.25 13.84 23.87
N GLY A 232 -22.13 12.89 24.78
CA GLY A 232 -22.52 11.51 24.61
C GLY A 232 -24.03 11.30 24.45
N GLU A 233 -24.87 12.25 24.81
CA GLU A 233 -26.32 12.14 24.63
C GLU A 233 -26.77 12.73 23.30
N THR A 234 -26.26 13.91 22.94
CA THR A 234 -26.77 14.68 21.80
C THR A 234 -25.95 14.55 20.52
N GLY A 235 -24.71 14.06 20.64
CA GLY A 235 -23.75 13.98 19.53
C GLY A 235 -23.21 15.35 19.11
N ARG A 236 -23.46 16.41 19.88
CA ARG A 236 -22.78 17.69 19.70
C ARG A 236 -21.33 17.55 20.14
N PHE A 237 -20.43 18.18 19.42
CA PHE A 237 -19.02 18.10 19.73
C PHE A 237 -18.29 19.37 19.33
N TYR A 238 -17.16 19.61 20.00
CA TYR A 238 -16.15 20.54 19.54
C TYR A 238 -14.92 19.79 19.04
N ARG A 239 -14.17 20.44 18.16
CA ARG A 239 -12.83 20.05 17.71
C ARG A 239 -11.90 21.23 17.96
N LEU A 240 -10.84 21.01 18.73
CA LEU A 240 -9.76 21.95 18.95
C LEU A 240 -8.49 21.43 18.28
N SER A 241 -7.91 22.22 17.37
CA SER A 241 -6.63 21.91 16.73
C SER A 241 -5.92 23.21 16.40
N SER A 242 -4.63 23.29 16.69
CA SER A 242 -3.82 24.50 16.45
C SER A 242 -4.46 25.80 16.99
N GLY A 243 -5.14 25.72 18.14
CA GLY A 243 -5.83 26.85 18.78
C GLY A 243 -7.14 27.29 18.11
N VAL A 244 -7.59 26.61 17.05
CA VAL A 244 -8.85 26.86 16.37
C VAL A 244 -9.89 25.87 16.88
N MET A 245 -11.01 26.41 17.39
CA MET A 245 -12.14 25.64 17.88
C MET A 245 -13.28 25.68 16.86
N MET A 246 -13.78 24.50 16.51
CA MET A 246 -14.93 24.30 15.63
C MET A 246 -15.99 23.48 16.34
N TYR A 247 -17.26 23.70 16.03
CA TYR A 247 -18.38 23.00 16.63
C TYR A 247 -19.19 22.31 15.55
N ALA A 248 -19.73 21.14 15.83
CA ALA A 248 -20.63 20.43 14.93
C ALA A 248 -21.49 19.43 15.70
N GLN A 249 -22.42 18.78 14.99
CA GLN A 249 -23.25 17.74 15.56
C GLN A 249 -23.30 16.53 14.62
N ILE A 250 -23.06 15.35 15.17
CA ILE A 250 -23.25 14.07 14.49
C ILE A 250 -24.63 13.48 14.85
N ASN A 251 -25.20 12.67 13.97
CA ASN A 251 -26.48 12.00 14.27
C ASN A 251 -26.29 10.77 15.18
N ASP A 252 -27.40 10.22 15.72
CA ASP A 252 -27.39 9.10 16.66
C ASP A 252 -26.62 7.86 16.16
N GLN A 253 -26.70 7.56 14.86
CA GLN A 253 -25.98 6.43 14.26
C GLN A 253 -24.47 6.70 14.26
N GLN A 254 -24.06 7.89 13.85
CA GLN A 254 -22.65 8.32 13.86
C GLN A 254 -22.11 8.37 15.29
N LEU A 255 -22.89 8.88 16.25
CA LEU A 255 -22.53 8.90 17.67
C LEU A 255 -22.31 7.49 18.22
N THR A 256 -23.21 6.55 17.90
CA THR A 256 -23.06 5.15 18.28
C THR A 256 -21.77 4.55 17.71
N GLN A 257 -21.45 4.85 16.45
CA GLN A 257 -20.21 4.38 15.81
C GLN A 257 -18.97 4.98 16.48
N VAL A 258 -18.93 6.29 16.71
CA VAL A 258 -17.83 6.97 17.39
C VAL A 258 -17.61 6.37 18.78
N LYS A 259 -18.67 6.22 19.59
CA LYS A 259 -18.58 5.59 20.92
C LYS A 259 -18.11 4.13 20.87
N THR A 260 -18.44 3.40 19.80
CA THR A 260 -17.99 2.02 19.60
C THR A 260 -16.48 1.99 19.33
N TRP A 261 -15.99 2.82 18.41
CA TRP A 261 -14.57 2.86 18.06
C TRP A 261 -13.70 3.38 19.19
N LEU A 262 -14.18 4.40 19.92
CA LEU A 262 -13.52 4.86 21.14
C LEU A 262 -13.67 3.86 22.30
N GLY A 263 -14.54 2.86 22.17
CA GLY A 263 -14.75 1.82 23.18
C GLY A 263 -15.34 2.36 24.49
N VAL A 264 -16.21 3.36 24.37
CA VAL A 264 -16.96 3.99 25.46
C VAL A 264 -18.19 3.15 25.83
N LEU A 265 -18.85 2.52 24.86
CA LEU A 265 -20.04 1.67 25.11
C LEU A 265 -19.73 0.47 26.01
N SER A 266 -18.49 -0.03 26.00
CA SER A 266 -18.06 -1.14 26.85
C SER A 266 -17.73 -0.74 28.29
N ALA A 267 -17.60 0.55 28.60
CA ALA A 267 -17.24 1.06 29.93
C ALA A 267 -18.45 1.50 30.77
N ALA A 268 -19.64 1.62 30.14
CA ALA A 268 -20.88 2.07 30.78
C ALA A 268 -21.77 0.92 31.32
N GLY A 269 -21.27 -0.32 31.36
CA GLY A 269 -21.95 -1.50 31.91
C GLY A 269 -21.17 -2.12 33.06
#